data_AF-A0A3M3QMT9-F1
#
_entry.id   AF-A0A3M3QMT9-F1
#
_cell.length_a   1.000
_cell.length_b   1.000
_cell.length_c   1.000
_cell.angle_alpha   90.00
_cell.angle_beta   90.00
_cell.angle_gamma   90.00
#
_symmetry.space_group_name_H-M   'P 1'
#
loop_
_entity.id
_entity.type
_entity.pdbx_description
1 polymer ?
#
loop_
_entity_poly.entity_id
_entity_poly.type
_entity_poly.pdbx_seq_one_letter_code
_entity_poly.pdbx_strand_id
1 'polypeptide(L)'
;MRLNQNSSPLHLGMDNVDKITTLAHEFVNARHILSGSSLADDGARYNPRTGSGKEELHAAGLENYRYSVTKKPSENSIRAEHGLPLSPQSVPLHASS
;
A
#
# COMPACT_ATOMS: atom_id res chain seq x y z
N MET A 1 2.10 -2.77 6.29
CA MET A 1 1.66 -3.89 7.19
C MET A 1 2.39 -3.97 8.55
N ARG A 2 1.80 -3.61 9.70
CA ARG A 2 2.48 -3.78 11.02
C ARG A 2 2.30 -5.23 11.44
N LEU A 3 3.37 -6.00 11.63
CA LEU A 3 3.28 -7.40 12.02
C LEU A 3 3.64 -7.56 13.50
N ASN A 4 2.95 -8.43 14.22
CA ASN A 4 3.38 -8.87 15.54
C ASN A 4 4.64 -9.75 15.39
N GLN A 5 5.21 -10.17 16.52
CA GLN A 5 6.41 -11.02 16.56
C GLN A 5 6.22 -12.40 15.89
N ASN A 6 5.00 -12.72 15.45
CA ASN A 6 4.60 -13.93 14.75
C ASN A 6 4.16 -13.63 13.31
N SER A 7 4.57 -12.49 12.74
CA SER A 7 4.23 -12.10 11.36
C SER A 7 2.72 -11.91 11.11
N SER A 8 1.92 -11.58 12.13
CA SER A 8 0.47 -11.34 12.01
C SER A 8 0.13 -9.83 12.07
N PRO A 9 -0.75 -9.30 11.21
CA PRO A 9 -1.05 -7.87 11.18
C PRO A 9 -1.60 -7.29 12.52
N LEU A 10 -1.02 -6.18 13.00
CA LEU A 10 -1.29 -5.50 14.28
C LEU A 10 -2.35 -4.38 14.18
N HIS A 11 -3.05 -4.27 13.06
CA HIS A 11 -4.22 -3.40 12.96
C HIS A 11 -5.22 -4.00 11.98
N LEU A 12 -6.14 -4.81 12.50
CA LEU A 12 -7.33 -5.26 11.80
C LEU A 12 -8.51 -5.20 12.77
N GLY A 13 -9.20 -4.07 12.80
CA GLY A 13 -10.65 -4.20 12.60
C GLY A 13 -10.88 -4.65 11.16
N MET A 14 -12.08 -5.14 10.85
CA MET A 14 -12.59 -5.33 9.48
C MET A 14 -12.40 -6.70 8.78
N ASP A 15 -13.33 -6.87 7.86
CA ASP A 15 -13.91 -8.06 7.23
C ASP A 15 -13.00 -8.79 6.21
N ASN A 16 -13.56 -9.77 5.48
CA ASN A 16 -12.81 -10.52 4.47
C ASN A 16 -12.35 -9.67 3.28
N VAL A 17 -12.98 -8.52 3.02
CA VAL A 17 -12.60 -7.63 1.92
C VAL A 17 -11.23 -7.03 2.21
N ASP A 18 -10.99 -6.65 3.47
CA ASP A 18 -9.71 -6.08 3.89
C ASP A 18 -8.54 -7.07 3.83
N LYS A 19 -8.80 -8.38 3.93
CA LYS A 19 -7.77 -9.41 3.74
C LYS A 19 -7.34 -9.53 2.27
N ILE A 20 -8.28 -9.46 1.34
CA ILE A 20 -7.99 -9.57 -0.10
C ILE A 20 -7.25 -8.34 -0.59
N THR A 21 -7.66 -7.15 -0.16
CA THR A 21 -6.98 -5.89 -0.53
C THR A 21 -5.58 -5.81 0.08
N THR A 22 -5.39 -6.25 1.33
CA THR A 22 -4.07 -6.36 1.95
C THR A 22 -3.17 -7.33 1.16
N LEU A 23 -3.70 -8.48 0.75
CA LEU A 23 -2.95 -9.43 -0.07
C LEU A 23 -2.55 -8.82 -1.41
N ALA A 24 -3.48 -8.14 -2.09
CA ALA A 24 -3.21 -7.44 -3.34
C ALA A 24 -2.10 -6.39 -3.18
N HIS A 25 -2.12 -5.62 -2.09
CA HIS A 25 -1.07 -4.64 -1.78
C HIS A 25 0.32 -5.29 -1.70
N GLU A 26 0.47 -6.39 -0.95
CA GLU A 26 1.76 -7.07 -0.83
C GLU A 26 2.19 -7.77 -2.13
N PHE A 27 1.27 -8.24 -2.96
CA PHE A 27 1.61 -8.74 -4.30
C PHE A 27 2.15 -7.64 -5.22
N VAL A 28 1.63 -6.41 -5.11
CA VAL A 28 2.17 -5.26 -5.85
C VAL A 28 3.57 -4.91 -5.35
N ASN A 29 3.81 -4.91 -4.04
CA ASN A 29 5.16 -4.74 -3.46
C ASN A 29 6.13 -5.82 -3.98
N ALA A 30 5.73 -7.09 -3.92
CA ALA A 30 6.55 -8.21 -4.42
C ALA A 30 6.86 -8.04 -5.91
N ARG A 31 5.88 -7.61 -6.72
CA ARG A 31 6.09 -7.32 -8.14
C ARG A 31 7.15 -6.23 -8.33
N HIS A 32 7.10 -5.13 -7.58
CA HIS A 32 8.09 -4.06 -7.69
C HIS A 32 9.50 -4.53 -7.33
N ILE A 33 9.64 -5.35 -6.29
CA ILE A 33 10.91 -5.98 -5.90
C ILE A 33 11.42 -6.86 -7.04
N LEU A 34 10.58 -7.77 -7.53
CA LEU A 34 10.95 -8.71 -8.60
C LEU A 34 11.29 -8.03 -9.92
N SER A 35 10.66 -6.90 -10.23
CA SER A 35 10.97 -6.10 -11.43
C SER A 35 12.10 -5.08 -11.23
N GLY A 36 12.68 -4.98 -10.03
CA GLY A 36 13.72 -3.99 -9.72
C GLY A 36 13.23 -2.54 -9.75
N SER A 37 11.93 -2.31 -9.57
CA SER A 37 11.30 -0.97 -9.58
C SER A 37 10.82 -0.52 -8.20
N SER A 38 11.19 -1.25 -7.15
CA SER A 38 10.85 -0.87 -5.79
C SER A 38 11.56 0.42 -5.41
N LEU A 39 10.84 1.31 -4.73
CA LEU A 39 11.38 2.54 -4.17
C LEU A 39 11.84 2.36 -2.72
N ALA A 40 11.65 1.18 -2.14
CA ALA A 40 11.97 0.90 -0.75
C ALA A 40 13.49 0.94 -0.53
N ASP A 41 13.91 1.89 0.30
CA ASP A 41 15.26 2.05 0.82
C ASP A 41 15.20 2.23 2.35
N ASP A 42 15.82 3.26 2.89
CA ASP A 42 15.77 3.62 4.30
C ASP A 42 14.57 4.50 4.69
N GLY A 43 14.20 4.40 5.97
CA GLY A 43 13.26 5.29 6.62
C GLY A 43 11.89 4.67 6.91
N ALA A 44 11.04 5.47 7.55
CA ALA A 44 9.74 5.00 8.01
C ALA A 44 8.74 4.94 6.85
N ARG A 45 8.17 3.76 6.61
CA ARG A 45 7.10 3.55 5.61
C ARG A 45 5.87 4.46 5.72
N TYR A 46 5.63 5.08 6.89
CA TYR A 46 4.53 6.02 7.10
C TYR A 46 4.92 7.47 6.77
N ASN A 47 6.18 7.71 6.45
CA ASN A 47 6.68 9.00 6.02
C ASN A 47 6.80 9.00 4.49
N PRO A 48 5.87 9.65 3.75
CA PRO A 48 5.84 9.64 2.29
C PRO A 48 7.06 10.31 1.64
N ARG A 49 7.94 10.93 2.44
CA ARG A 49 9.19 11.53 1.97
C ARG A 49 10.36 10.54 1.91
N THR A 50 10.26 9.41 2.59
CA THR A 50 11.26 8.32 2.57
C THR A 50 11.02 7.38 1.39
N GLY A 51 12.01 6.62 0.93
CA GLY A 51 11.77 5.67 -0.17
C GLY A 51 10.83 4.55 0.26
N SER A 52 10.96 4.04 1.50
CA SER A 52 9.97 3.13 2.08
C SER A 52 8.54 3.70 2.06
N GLY A 53 8.33 4.98 2.38
CA GLY A 53 6.99 5.57 2.31
C GLY A 53 6.49 5.89 0.90
N LYS A 54 7.41 6.18 -0.03
CA LYS A 54 7.08 6.29 -1.45
C LYS A 54 6.69 4.94 -2.04
N GLU A 55 7.27 3.85 -1.57
CA GLU A 55 6.89 2.50 -2.01
C GLU A 55 5.47 2.15 -1.58
N GLU A 56 5.05 2.48 -0.36
CA GLU A 56 3.66 2.25 0.09
C GLU A 56 2.66 3.10 -0.72
N LEU A 57 3.01 4.36 -1.06
CA LEU A 57 2.25 5.20 -1.98
C LEU A 57 2.15 4.58 -3.39
N HIS A 58 3.26 4.02 -3.86
CA HIS A 58 3.38 3.38 -5.16
C HIS A 58 2.53 2.11 -5.24
N ALA A 59 2.60 1.26 -4.23
CA ALA A 59 1.82 0.03 -4.13
C ALA A 59 0.33 0.30 -3.95
N ALA A 60 -0.04 1.30 -3.15
CA ALA A 60 -1.42 1.72 -2.98
C ALA A 60 -2.01 2.36 -4.27
N GLY A 61 -1.18 2.93 -5.13
CA GLY A 61 -1.62 3.66 -6.33
C GLY A 61 -2.19 5.03 -5.99
N LEU A 62 -1.49 5.76 -5.12
CA LEU A 62 -1.87 7.10 -4.65
C LEU A 62 -1.00 8.18 -5.30
N GLU A 63 -1.46 9.44 -5.22
CA GLU A 63 -0.74 10.61 -5.75
C GLU A 63 -0.29 10.42 -7.21
N ASN A 64 1.03 10.52 -7.47
CA ASN A 64 1.62 10.38 -8.79
C ASN A 64 1.71 8.92 -9.26
N TYR A 65 1.33 7.96 -8.42
CA TYR A 65 1.36 6.52 -8.72
C TYR A 65 0.01 5.94 -9.14
N ARG A 66 -1.04 6.77 -9.19
CA ARG A 66 -2.38 6.36 -9.64
C ARG A 66 -2.33 5.69 -11.01
N TYR A 67 -3.15 4.66 -11.20
CA TYR A 67 -3.25 3.93 -12.47
C TYR A 67 -3.53 4.86 -13.67
N SER A 68 -4.31 5.93 -13.48
CA SER A 68 -4.58 6.92 -14.53
C SER A 68 -3.30 7.59 -15.07
N VAL A 69 -2.27 7.70 -14.23
CA VAL A 69 -0.96 8.31 -14.52
C VAL A 69 0.03 7.27 -15.01
N THR A 70 0.21 6.18 -14.24
CA THR A 70 1.29 5.22 -14.46
C THR A 70 0.92 4.09 -15.42
N LYS A 71 -0.37 3.80 -15.57
CA LYS A 71 -0.89 2.59 -16.23
C LYS A 71 -0.32 1.29 -15.66
N LYS A 72 0.16 1.31 -14.41
CA LYS A 72 0.73 0.16 -13.71
C LYS A 72 -0.21 -0.37 -12.63
N PRO A 73 -0.28 -1.70 -12.42
CA PRO A 73 -1.07 -2.29 -11.34
C PRO A 73 -0.73 -1.72 -9.97
N SER A 74 -1.75 -1.50 -9.16
CA SER A 74 -1.70 -1.03 -7.78
C SER A 74 -2.86 -1.63 -6.98
N GLU A 75 -2.84 -1.52 -5.65
CA GLU A 75 -3.98 -1.91 -4.82
C GLU A 75 -5.27 -1.22 -5.31
N ASN A 76 -5.23 0.10 -5.57
CA ASN A 76 -6.39 0.84 -6.03
C ASN A 76 -6.88 0.44 -7.43
N SER A 77 -6.01 0.01 -8.34
CA SER A 77 -6.47 -0.52 -9.62
C SER A 77 -7.17 -1.86 -9.46
N ILE A 78 -6.65 -2.74 -8.59
CA ILE A 78 -7.27 -4.03 -8.26
C ILE A 78 -8.63 -3.81 -7.57
N ARG A 79 -8.71 -2.87 -6.61
CA ARG A 79 -9.98 -2.49 -5.98
C ARG A 79 -11.01 -2.00 -7.00
N ALA A 80 -10.58 -1.16 -7.96
CA ALA A 80 -11.45 -0.69 -9.04
C ALA A 80 -11.94 -1.82 -9.95
N GLU A 81 -11.10 -2.80 -10.28
CA GLU A 81 -11.49 -4.00 -11.05
C GLU A 81 -12.55 -4.83 -10.33
N HIS A 82 -12.51 -4.87 -8.99
CA HIS A 82 -13.46 -5.63 -8.17
C HIS A 82 -14.65 -4.79 -7.66
N GLY A 83 -14.82 -3.55 -8.12
CA GLY A 83 -15.90 -2.67 -7.67
C GLY A 83 -15.83 -2.28 -6.19
N LEU A 84 -14.65 -2.39 -5.57
CA LEU A 84 -14.41 -1.99 -4.19
C LEU A 84 -14.14 -0.47 -4.11
N PRO A 85 -14.41 0.17 -2.98
CA PRO A 85 -14.00 1.56 -2.75
C PRO A 85 -12.50 1.76 -2.99
N LEU A 86 -12.03 2.98 -3.25
CA LEU A 86 -10.58 3.24 -3.30
C LEU A 86 -10.01 3.39 -1.89
N SER A 87 -8.72 3.09 -1.71
CA SER A 87 -8.05 3.19 -0.41
C SER A 87 -7.65 4.63 -0.17
N PRO A 88 -8.13 5.26 0.91
CA PRO A 88 -7.71 6.63 1.23
C PRO A 88 -6.35 6.68 1.93
N GLN A 89 -5.74 5.54 2.33
CA GLN A 89 -4.60 5.55 3.25
C GLN A 89 -3.24 5.26 2.61
N SER A 90 -2.40 6.28 2.67
CA SER A 90 -1.00 6.19 3.10
C SER A 90 -0.65 7.38 4.00
N VAL A 91 -1.49 7.68 4.99
CA VAL A 91 -1.12 8.53 6.13
C VAL A 91 -1.91 8.01 7.33
N PRO A 92 -1.28 7.63 8.45
CA PRO A 92 -2.01 7.52 9.70
C PRO A 92 -2.56 8.90 10.04
N LEU A 93 -3.88 9.01 10.19
CA LEU A 93 -4.49 10.04 11.00
C LEU A 93 -4.09 9.79 12.47
N HIS A 94 -2.96 10.35 12.88
CA HIS A 94 -2.91 11.13 14.10
C HIS A 94 -2.71 12.57 13.62
N ALA A 95 -3.78 13.35 13.42
CA ALA A 95 -4.57 13.99 14.47
C ALA A 95 -3.66 14.71 15.47
N SER A 96 -3.71 16.04 15.35
CA SER A 96 -3.12 17.07 16.19
C SER A 96 -3.05 16.72 17.67
N SER A 97 -1.91 17.02 18.29
CA SER A 97 -1.78 17.70 19.59
C SER A 97 -0.42 18.39 19.61
#